data_AF-A0A0J1HJ24-F1
#
_entry.id   AF-A0A0J1HJ24-F1
#
_cell.length_a   1.000
_cell.length_b   1.000
_cell.length_c   1.000
_cell.angle_alpha   90.00
_cell.angle_beta   90.00
_cell.angle_gamma   90.00
#
_symmetry.space_group_name_H-M   'P 1'
#
loop_
_entity.id
_entity.type
_entity.pdbx_description
1 polymer ?
#
loop_
_entity_poly.entity_id
_entity_poly.type
_entity_poly.pdbx_seq_one_letter_code
_entity_poly.pdbx_strand_id
1 'polypeptide(L)'
;MQTSTYIRSVAGFLAAIREHSSEHELTLFRGQPNRRRSLLPAIARQAHAATLDTERQVLDMFRHYGGEDVEVAGRYHEAAGTHSMTSTPSPYWHLLAQAQQFGLKTRLLEWSSNPLIALWFACQKAGAEPYVYLLNASKLNDVDYDSDPFELTETRVFPPTFDHATHPQLAAQKSWYTIHPSLSAGSAESADLAETQTGFVPLEKEAISQGRLVELPILPSMKTSLLAELASHGIDQRSVSPGLAGLCQHLNSLLEPESRSGGGAAQGLELPLMKNEMMGQDTAAAFSRLSSARQTASSSAAYRHEPQGGLRQYRKRYSSDFDFD
;
A
#
# COMPACT_ATOMS: atom_id res chain seq x y z
N MET A 1 -28.70 1.49 19.92
CA MET A 1 -28.27 0.57 18.85
C MET A 1 -28.75 1.13 17.52
N GLN A 2 -27.93 1.93 16.83
CA GLN A 2 -28.23 2.27 15.44
C GLN A 2 -28.14 0.97 14.63
N THR A 3 -29.23 0.59 13.97
CA THR A 3 -29.22 -0.49 12.99
C THR A 3 -28.30 -0.07 11.86
N SER A 4 -27.05 -0.55 11.89
CA SER A 4 -26.07 -0.26 10.86
C SER A 4 -26.58 -0.84 9.54
N THR A 5 -27.03 0.04 8.65
CA THR A 5 -27.45 -0.36 7.32
C THR A 5 -26.19 -0.69 6.54
N TYR A 6 -26.06 -1.94 6.10
CA TYR A 6 -24.93 -2.35 5.28
C TYR A 6 -24.88 -1.55 3.97
N ILE A 7 -23.67 -1.18 3.56
CA ILE A 7 -23.42 -0.57 2.25
C ILE A 7 -23.62 -1.61 1.15
N ARG A 8 -24.42 -1.23 0.14
CA ARG A 8 -24.78 -2.08 -1.00
C ARG A 8 -24.49 -1.46 -2.37
N SER A 9 -24.28 -0.16 -2.46
CA SER A 9 -23.96 0.55 -3.70
C SER A 9 -23.04 1.73 -3.41
N VAL A 10 -22.37 2.25 -4.44
CA VAL A 10 -21.53 3.45 -4.31
C VAL A 10 -22.36 4.66 -3.89
N ALA A 11 -23.58 4.81 -4.43
CA ALA A 11 -24.48 5.89 -4.05
C ALA A 11 -24.91 5.81 -2.57
N GLY A 12 -25.23 4.60 -2.07
CA GLY A 12 -25.57 4.40 -0.66
C GLY A 12 -24.39 4.67 0.27
N PHE A 13 -23.18 4.32 -0.15
CA PHE A 13 -21.95 4.65 0.57
C PHE A 13 -21.73 6.16 0.70
N LEU A 14 -21.84 6.90 -0.41
CA LEU A 14 -21.67 8.35 -0.40
C LEU A 14 -22.76 9.06 0.42
N ALA A 15 -23.98 8.53 0.44
CA ALA A 15 -25.05 9.02 1.31
C ALA A 15 -24.70 8.82 2.80
N ALA A 16 -24.22 7.63 3.18
CA ALA A 16 -23.81 7.33 4.55
C ALA A 16 -22.64 8.23 5.01
N ILE A 17 -21.68 8.56 4.14
CA ILE A 17 -20.59 9.48 4.47
C ILE A 17 -21.14 10.85 4.86
N ARG A 18 -22.07 11.41 4.07
CA ARG A 18 -22.68 12.72 4.34
C ARG A 18 -23.40 12.82 5.69
N GLU A 19 -23.87 11.69 6.22
CA GLU A 19 -24.50 11.64 7.55
C GLU A 19 -23.48 11.70 8.70
N HIS A 20 -22.22 11.37 8.44
CA HIS A 20 -21.18 11.18 9.46
C HIS A 20 -19.99 12.15 9.33
N SER A 21 -19.93 12.94 8.25
CA SER A 21 -18.85 13.91 8.00
C SER A 21 -19.41 15.30 7.74
N SER A 22 -18.80 16.33 8.33
CA SER A 22 -19.05 17.73 7.97
C SER A 22 -18.15 18.18 6.81
N GLU A 23 -18.64 19.08 5.95
CA GLU A 23 -17.87 19.66 4.85
C GLU A 23 -16.64 20.46 5.30
N HIS A 24 -16.65 20.94 6.55
CA HIS A 24 -15.55 21.73 7.12
C HIS A 24 -14.52 20.89 7.89
N GLU A 25 -14.72 19.58 7.99
CA GLU A 25 -13.86 18.68 8.75
C GLU A 25 -12.98 17.84 7.82
N LEU A 26 -11.73 17.65 8.23
CA LEU A 26 -10.86 16.68 7.58
C LEU A 26 -11.33 15.27 7.94
N THR A 27 -11.96 14.59 6.98
CA THR A 27 -12.36 13.19 7.11
C THR A 27 -11.44 12.31 6.26
N LEU A 28 -10.83 11.31 6.90
CA LEU A 28 -9.97 10.32 6.25
C LEU A 28 -10.65 8.95 6.24
N PHE A 29 -10.40 8.17 5.20
CA PHE A 29 -11.08 6.91 4.94
C PHE A 29 -10.09 5.76 4.85
N ARG A 30 -10.44 4.61 5.42
CA ARG A 30 -9.63 3.39 5.31
C ARG A 30 -10.51 2.17 5.05
N GLY A 31 -10.30 1.52 3.92
CA GLY A 31 -10.95 0.26 3.61
C GLY A 31 -10.21 -0.91 4.23
N GLN A 32 -10.95 -1.84 4.84
CA GLN A 32 -10.37 -3.13 5.23
C GLN A 32 -11.26 -4.28 4.74
N PRO A 33 -10.66 -5.34 4.16
CA PRO A 33 -11.42 -6.50 3.69
C PRO A 33 -11.92 -7.39 4.84
N ASN A 34 -11.38 -7.25 6.06
CA ASN A 34 -11.71 -8.06 7.23
C ASN A 34 -11.68 -7.25 8.54
N ARG A 35 -12.82 -7.18 9.25
CA ARG A 35 -12.96 -6.39 10.51
C ARG A 35 -12.14 -6.88 11.67
N ARG A 36 -11.83 -8.16 11.68
CA ARG A 36 -11.05 -8.80 12.74
C ARG A 36 -9.59 -8.33 12.80
N ARG A 37 -9.10 -7.58 11.80
CA ARG A 37 -7.78 -6.94 11.88
C ARG A 37 -7.91 -5.57 12.55
N SER A 38 -7.31 -5.44 13.73
CA SER A 38 -7.24 -4.17 14.47
C SER A 38 -6.56 -3.06 13.66
N LEU A 39 -6.88 -1.80 13.96
CA LEU A 39 -6.15 -0.63 13.46
C LEU A 39 -4.84 -0.47 14.25
N LEU A 40 -4.02 -1.50 14.21
CA LEU A 40 -2.63 -1.47 14.63
C LEU A 40 -1.72 -1.28 13.42
N PRO A 41 -0.71 -0.41 13.50
CA PRO A 41 0.36 -0.34 12.51
C PRO A 41 1.05 -1.68 12.27
N ALA A 42 1.67 -1.86 11.10
CA ALA A 42 2.29 -3.13 10.72
C ALA A 42 3.39 -3.57 11.71
N ILE A 43 4.16 -2.62 12.23
CA ILE A 43 5.22 -2.87 13.23
C ILE A 43 4.67 -3.41 14.56
N ALA A 44 3.44 -3.04 14.92
CA ALA A 44 2.80 -3.39 16.18
C ALA A 44 2.07 -4.75 16.14
N ARG A 45 2.04 -5.44 14.99
CA ARG A 45 1.34 -6.72 14.81
C ARG A 45 2.24 -7.96 15.03
N GLN A 46 3.54 -7.76 15.19
CA GLN A 46 4.49 -8.87 15.35
C GLN A 46 4.65 -9.24 16.83
N ALA A 47 4.87 -10.54 17.10
CA ALA A 47 5.05 -11.08 18.46
C ALA A 47 6.24 -10.45 19.22
N HIS A 48 7.21 -9.90 18.49
CA HIS A 48 8.25 -9.01 19.01
C HIS A 48 7.99 -7.63 18.43
N ALA A 49 7.12 -6.87 19.08
CA ALA A 49 6.93 -5.49 18.66
C ALA A 49 8.22 -4.72 18.82
N ALA A 50 8.67 -4.14 17.72
CA ALA A 50 9.84 -3.28 17.72
C ALA A 50 9.53 -2.05 18.56
N THR A 51 10.47 -1.68 19.43
CA THR A 51 10.44 -0.41 20.16
C THR A 51 10.64 0.75 19.20
N LEU A 52 10.32 1.97 19.63
CA LEU A 52 10.65 3.19 18.89
C LEU A 52 12.16 3.28 18.57
N ASP A 53 13.02 2.84 19.50
CA ASP A 53 14.47 2.79 19.26
C ASP A 53 14.84 1.82 18.13
N THR A 54 14.17 0.66 18.08
CA THR A 54 14.39 -0.34 17.04
C THR A 54 13.93 0.21 15.69
N GLU A 55 12.76 0.84 15.62
CA GLU A 55 12.29 1.48 14.39
C GLU A 55 13.23 2.57 13.92
N ARG A 56 13.75 3.41 14.84
CA ARG A 56 14.74 4.45 14.51
C ARG A 56 16.00 3.83 13.89
N GLN A 57 16.56 2.79 14.52
CA GLN A 57 17.75 2.10 13.99
C GLN A 57 17.49 1.49 12.60
N VAL A 58 16.32 0.90 12.38
CA VAL A 58 15.95 0.34 11.07
C VAL A 58 15.79 1.44 10.03
N LEU A 59 15.23 2.62 10.38
CA LEU A 59 15.18 3.76 9.48
C LEU A 59 16.56 4.33 9.17
N ASP A 60 17.46 4.37 10.15
CA ASP A 60 18.85 4.79 9.93
C ASP A 60 19.57 3.81 8.98
N MET A 61 19.33 2.51 9.13
CA MET A 61 19.80 1.48 8.19
C MET A 61 19.18 1.66 6.80
N PHE A 62 17.86 1.91 6.72
CA PHE A 62 17.17 2.17 5.45
C PHE A 62 17.80 3.35 4.72
N ARG A 63 18.03 4.46 5.43
CA ARG A 63 18.72 5.64 4.89
C ARG A 63 20.16 5.34 4.47
N HIS A 64 20.91 4.60 5.29
CA HIS A 64 22.31 4.30 5.02
C HIS A 64 22.49 3.36 3.81
N TYR A 65 21.74 2.25 3.77
CA TYR A 65 21.84 1.26 2.70
C TYR A 65 21.10 1.65 1.42
N GLY A 66 20.05 2.48 1.55
CA GLY A 66 19.31 2.99 0.39
C GLY A 66 20.06 4.09 -0.37
N GLY A 67 21.03 4.77 0.25
CA GLY A 67 21.94 5.67 -0.44
C GLY A 67 21.23 6.77 -1.23
N GLU A 68 21.45 6.80 -2.55
CA GLU A 68 20.86 7.80 -3.46
C GLU A 68 19.39 7.50 -3.83
N ASP A 69 18.92 6.26 -3.60
CA ASP A 69 17.53 5.86 -3.88
C ASP A 69 16.56 6.36 -2.79
N VAL A 70 17.08 6.77 -1.63
CA VAL A 70 16.31 7.35 -0.53
C VAL A 70 16.23 8.86 -0.72
N GLU A 71 15.01 9.37 -0.78
CA GLU A 71 14.77 10.80 -0.90
C GLU A 71 14.97 11.41 0.49
N VAL A 72 15.62 12.59 0.56
CA VAL A 72 15.82 13.30 1.82
C VAL A 72 15.11 14.64 1.71
N ALA A 73 14.25 14.92 2.68
CA ALA A 73 13.33 16.06 2.73
C ALA A 73 13.98 17.44 2.48
N GLY A 74 15.30 17.57 2.66
CA GLY A 74 16.06 18.81 2.45
C GLY A 74 15.96 19.41 1.04
N ARG A 75 15.40 18.70 0.04
CA ARG A 75 15.17 19.22 -1.32
C ARG A 75 13.77 19.82 -1.55
N TYR A 76 12.83 19.63 -0.63
CA TYR A 76 11.40 19.97 -0.87
C TYR A 76 10.95 21.31 -0.26
N HIS A 77 11.73 21.90 0.64
CA HIS A 77 11.41 23.22 1.22
C HIS A 77 11.47 24.38 0.20
N GLU A 78 12.18 24.22 -0.93
CA GLU A 78 12.19 25.25 -1.99
C GLU A 78 10.90 25.29 -2.82
N ALA A 79 10.18 24.18 -2.96
CA ALA A 79 8.99 24.11 -3.83
C ALA A 79 7.70 24.63 -3.15
N ALA A 80 7.64 24.68 -1.83
CA ALA A 80 6.46 25.10 -1.06
C ALA A 80 6.43 26.61 -0.72
N GLY A 81 7.31 27.42 -1.31
CA GLY A 81 7.25 28.89 -1.28
C GLY A 81 7.39 29.57 0.09
N THR A 82 7.56 28.82 1.17
CA THR A 82 7.62 29.37 2.53
C THR A 82 9.06 29.45 2.97
N HIS A 83 9.68 30.60 2.73
CA HIS A 83 11.04 30.90 3.15
C HIS A 83 11.08 31.11 4.67
N SER A 84 11.19 30.02 5.44
CA SER A 84 11.64 30.09 6.83
C SER A 84 12.99 29.38 6.95
N MET A 85 14.06 30.16 6.98
CA MET A 85 15.46 29.73 6.91
C MET A 85 16.04 29.26 8.27
N THR A 86 15.21 28.86 9.23
CA THR A 86 15.70 28.65 10.62
C THR A 86 15.52 27.25 11.20
N SER A 87 14.72 26.38 10.58
CA SER A 87 14.57 24.99 11.02
C SER A 87 14.49 24.06 9.81
N THR A 88 15.26 22.97 9.86
CA THR A 88 15.16 21.88 8.90
C THR A 88 14.22 20.85 9.52
N PRO A 89 13.14 20.44 8.83
CA PRO A 89 12.25 19.41 9.34
C PRO A 89 13.02 18.16 9.73
N SER A 90 12.53 17.45 10.75
CA SER A 90 13.08 16.16 11.11
C SER A 90 12.99 15.21 9.90
N PRO A 91 14.12 14.62 9.45
CA PRO A 91 14.12 13.76 8.27
C PRO A 91 13.29 12.48 8.47
N TYR A 92 13.02 12.11 9.72
CA TYR A 92 12.30 10.90 10.07
C TYR A 92 10.84 10.91 9.63
N TRP A 93 10.18 12.07 9.53
CA TRP A 93 8.82 12.17 8.99
C TRP A 93 8.76 11.65 7.55
N HIS A 94 9.70 12.10 6.73
CA HIS A 94 9.80 11.70 5.33
C HIS A 94 10.28 10.25 5.20
N LEU A 95 11.30 9.85 5.98
CA LEU A 95 11.81 8.47 5.96
C LEU A 95 10.74 7.44 6.36
N LEU A 96 9.91 7.72 7.37
CA LEU A 96 8.81 6.84 7.77
C LEU A 96 7.84 6.61 6.60
N ALA A 97 7.38 7.69 5.97
CA ALA A 97 6.44 7.61 4.85
C ALA A 97 7.05 6.89 3.65
N GLN A 98 8.32 7.16 3.33
CA GLN A 98 8.99 6.57 2.18
C GLN A 98 9.24 5.08 2.41
N ALA A 99 9.73 4.72 3.59
CA ALA A 99 10.00 3.34 3.93
C ALA A 99 8.72 2.49 3.92
N GLN A 100 7.60 3.02 4.41
CA GLN A 100 6.31 2.34 4.34
C GLN A 100 5.87 2.06 2.90
N GLN A 101 6.05 3.01 1.97
CA GLN A 101 5.70 2.79 0.57
C GLN A 101 6.46 1.60 -0.04
N PHE A 102 7.73 1.42 0.34
CA PHE A 102 8.55 0.30 -0.13
C PHE A 102 8.35 -0.99 0.70
N GLY A 103 7.37 -1.01 1.61
CA GLY A 103 6.98 -2.20 2.36
C GLY A 103 7.74 -2.41 3.67
N LEU A 104 8.54 -1.43 4.12
CA LEU A 104 9.11 -1.48 5.47
C LEU A 104 7.99 -1.32 6.50
N LYS A 105 7.99 -2.16 7.52
CA LYS A 105 7.02 -2.07 8.61
C LYS A 105 7.34 -0.85 9.47
N THR A 106 6.41 0.08 9.53
CA THR A 106 6.50 1.28 10.37
C THR A 106 5.31 1.36 11.33
N ARG A 107 5.35 2.36 12.22
CA ARG A 107 4.24 2.76 13.09
C ARG A 107 3.18 3.61 12.40
N LEU A 108 3.26 3.79 11.09
CA LEU A 108 2.23 4.47 10.31
C LEU A 108 1.07 3.53 9.98
N LEU A 109 -0.13 4.08 9.94
CA LEU A 109 -1.29 3.48 9.29
C LEU A 109 -1.75 4.38 8.16
N GLU A 110 -2.03 3.77 7.02
CA GLU A 110 -2.43 4.48 5.82
C GLU A 110 -3.94 4.74 5.74
N TRP A 111 -4.28 5.92 5.28
CA TRP A 111 -5.62 6.41 5.04
C TRP A 111 -5.66 7.06 3.66
N SER A 112 -6.86 7.26 3.12
CA SER A 112 -7.09 8.04 1.91
C SER A 112 -8.00 9.20 2.23
N SER A 113 -7.76 10.37 1.64
CA SER A 113 -8.77 11.44 1.64
C SER A 113 -9.88 11.21 0.61
N ASN A 114 -9.76 10.17 -0.24
CA ASN A 114 -10.78 9.80 -1.22
C ASN A 114 -11.59 8.57 -0.71
N PRO A 115 -12.90 8.74 -0.44
CA PRO A 115 -13.72 7.64 0.06
C PRO A 115 -13.84 6.46 -0.92
N LEU A 116 -13.82 6.71 -2.24
CA LEU A 116 -13.96 5.65 -3.24
C LEU A 116 -12.73 4.74 -3.30
N ILE A 117 -11.55 5.29 -3.01
CA ILE A 117 -10.30 4.52 -2.92
C ILE A 117 -10.34 3.61 -1.70
N ALA A 118 -10.81 4.13 -0.55
CA ALA A 118 -11.03 3.31 0.63
C ALA A 118 -12.06 2.19 0.37
N LEU A 119 -13.18 2.49 -0.29
CA LEU A 119 -14.17 1.47 -0.67
C LEU A 119 -13.55 0.39 -1.57
N TRP A 120 -12.72 0.79 -2.54
CA TRP A 120 -11.99 -0.15 -3.40
C TRP A 120 -11.09 -1.09 -2.58
N PHE A 121 -10.29 -0.56 -1.65
CA PHE A 121 -9.44 -1.37 -0.77
C PHE A 121 -10.21 -2.35 0.12
N ALA A 122 -11.41 -1.96 0.57
CA ALA A 122 -12.28 -2.85 1.34
C ALA A 122 -12.81 -4.03 0.51
N CYS A 123 -12.97 -3.84 -0.81
CA CYS A 123 -13.60 -4.81 -1.70
C CYS A 123 -12.61 -5.67 -2.51
N GLN A 124 -11.44 -5.15 -2.89
CA GLN A 124 -10.55 -5.79 -3.87
C GLN A 124 -9.90 -7.09 -3.39
N LYS A 125 -9.62 -7.23 -2.09
CA LYS A 125 -9.04 -8.44 -1.50
C LYS A 125 -10.12 -9.37 -0.97
N ALA A 126 -9.87 -10.67 -0.98
CA ALA A 126 -10.71 -11.65 -0.29
C ALA A 126 -10.87 -11.30 1.20
N GLY A 127 -12.08 -11.48 1.72
CA GLY A 127 -12.37 -11.15 3.12
C GLY A 127 -13.86 -11.24 3.42
N ALA A 128 -14.17 -11.78 4.59
CA ALA A 128 -15.51 -12.16 5.01
C ALA A 128 -16.31 -10.99 5.62
N GLU A 129 -15.60 -9.98 6.14
CA GLU A 129 -16.21 -8.86 6.86
C GLU A 129 -15.59 -7.55 6.33
N PRO A 130 -15.95 -7.09 5.12
CA PRO A 130 -15.44 -5.85 4.52
C PRO A 130 -16.15 -4.62 5.08
N TYR A 131 -15.43 -3.51 5.21
CA TYR A 131 -15.97 -2.27 5.75
C TYR A 131 -15.00 -1.10 5.51
N VAL A 132 -15.50 0.12 5.72
CA VAL A 132 -14.71 1.36 5.63
C VAL A 132 -14.76 2.08 6.96
N TYR A 133 -13.59 2.47 7.48
CA TYR A 133 -13.45 3.39 8.59
C TYR A 133 -13.47 4.84 8.11
N LEU A 134 -14.17 5.71 8.85
CA LEU A 134 -14.19 7.15 8.69
C LEU A 134 -13.57 7.78 9.94
N LEU A 135 -12.44 8.45 9.77
CA LEU A 135 -11.72 9.14 10.83
C LEU A 135 -11.91 10.66 10.67
N ASN A 136 -12.53 11.31 11.66
CA ASN A 136 -12.47 12.77 11.80
C ASN A 136 -11.08 13.14 12.32
N ALA A 137 -10.23 13.59 11.41
CA ALA A 137 -8.82 13.86 11.63
C ALA A 137 -8.54 15.37 11.84
N SER A 138 -9.57 16.22 11.91
CA SER A 138 -9.43 17.67 12.03
C SER A 138 -8.58 18.09 13.24
N LYS A 139 -8.74 17.38 14.37
CA LYS A 139 -7.98 17.63 15.61
C LYS A 139 -6.65 16.86 15.69
N LEU A 140 -6.37 16.00 14.71
CA LEU A 140 -5.14 15.20 14.65
C LEU A 140 -4.12 15.81 13.68
N ASN A 141 -4.55 16.71 12.80
CA ASN A 141 -3.76 17.33 11.74
C ASN A 141 -3.04 18.61 12.22
N ASP A 142 -2.28 18.48 13.30
CA ASP A 142 -1.48 19.56 13.89
C ASP A 142 -0.08 19.00 14.20
N VAL A 143 0.70 18.81 13.15
CA VAL A 143 2.04 18.21 13.20
C VAL A 143 3.09 19.29 13.08
N ASP A 144 3.97 19.36 14.08
CA ASP A 144 5.22 20.10 14.01
C ASP A 144 6.28 19.23 13.32
N TYR A 145 6.55 19.51 12.04
CA TYR A 145 7.52 18.77 11.25
C TYR A 145 8.98 19.02 11.67
N ASP A 146 9.26 20.06 12.45
CA ASP A 146 10.59 20.32 13.00
C ASP A 146 10.88 19.44 14.22
N SER A 147 9.83 18.99 14.92
CA SER A 147 9.95 18.06 16.03
C SER A 147 10.35 16.65 15.60
N ASP A 148 11.00 15.91 16.50
CA ASP A 148 11.32 14.51 16.27
C ASP A 148 10.02 13.66 16.41
N PRO A 149 9.58 12.95 15.36
CA PRO A 149 8.36 12.13 15.42
C PRO A 149 8.42 11.03 16.49
N PHE A 150 9.60 10.63 16.97
CA PHE A 150 9.77 9.64 18.02
C PHE A 150 9.49 10.18 19.43
N GLU A 151 9.31 11.50 19.58
CA GLU A 151 8.93 12.15 20.85
C GLU A 151 7.41 12.33 20.99
N LEU A 152 6.63 11.89 19.99
CA LEU A 152 5.17 11.99 20.01
C LEU A 152 4.57 11.21 21.18
N THR A 153 3.67 11.87 21.91
CA THR A 153 2.89 11.28 23.00
C THR A 153 1.46 10.92 22.61
N GLU A 154 1.00 11.41 21.47
CA GLU A 154 -0.36 11.25 20.98
C GLU A 154 -0.38 10.89 19.49
N THR A 155 -1.43 10.23 19.06
CA THR A 155 -1.67 9.96 17.64
C THR A 155 -1.82 11.29 16.88
N ARG A 156 -1.16 11.39 15.73
CA ARG A 156 -1.28 12.54 14.81
C ARG A 156 -1.53 12.06 13.38
N VAL A 157 -2.05 12.94 12.52
CA VAL A 157 -2.14 12.70 11.09
C VAL A 157 -1.25 13.64 10.30
N PHE A 158 -0.71 13.14 9.19
CA PHE A 158 0.02 13.97 8.24
C PHE A 158 -0.09 13.38 6.83
N PRO A 159 -0.08 14.21 5.79
CA PRO A 159 0.06 13.75 4.43
C PRO A 159 1.55 13.44 4.10
N PRO A 160 1.83 12.47 3.22
CA PRO A 160 3.14 12.33 2.61
C PRO A 160 3.54 13.59 1.84
N THR A 161 4.77 14.06 2.02
CA THR A 161 5.35 15.17 1.26
C THR A 161 6.37 14.63 0.25
N PHE A 162 5.88 14.10 -0.87
CA PHE A 162 6.69 13.58 -1.99
C PHE A 162 6.31 14.25 -3.31
N ASP A 163 7.24 14.28 -4.26
CA ASP A 163 6.90 14.59 -5.65
C ASP A 163 5.96 13.51 -6.20
N HIS A 164 4.86 13.95 -6.80
CA HIS A 164 3.91 13.06 -7.47
C HIS A 164 4.55 12.33 -8.67
N ALA A 165 5.61 12.87 -9.26
CA ALA A 165 6.33 12.22 -10.35
C ALA A 165 7.12 10.98 -9.87
N THR A 166 7.75 11.05 -8.69
CA THR A 166 8.53 9.94 -8.13
C THR A 166 7.67 8.97 -7.31
N HIS A 167 6.57 9.46 -6.72
CA HIS A 167 5.65 8.69 -5.90
C HIS A 167 4.18 8.72 -6.42
N PRO A 168 3.92 8.28 -7.67
CA PRO A 168 2.60 8.41 -8.30
C PRO A 168 1.51 7.60 -7.61
N GLN A 169 1.88 6.51 -6.90
CA GLN A 169 0.93 5.69 -6.16
C GLN A 169 0.32 6.44 -4.98
N LEU A 170 1.11 7.19 -4.20
CA LEU A 170 0.60 8.00 -3.08
C LEU A 170 -0.35 9.10 -3.57
N ALA A 171 0.00 9.72 -4.71
CA ALA A 171 -0.81 10.74 -5.36
C ALA A 171 -2.17 10.18 -5.86
N ALA A 172 -2.12 9.00 -6.47
CA ALA A 172 -3.30 8.28 -6.95
C ALA A 172 -4.21 7.86 -5.78
N GLN A 173 -3.64 7.33 -4.71
CA GLN A 173 -4.34 6.86 -3.52
C GLN A 173 -4.85 8.00 -2.63
N LYS A 174 -4.41 9.23 -2.88
CA LYS A 174 -4.66 10.38 -2.00
C LYS A 174 -4.26 10.05 -0.56
N SER A 175 -3.08 9.45 -0.42
CA SER A 175 -2.61 8.86 0.83
C SER A 175 -2.44 9.90 1.94
N TRP A 176 -2.74 9.47 3.15
CA TRP A 176 -2.52 10.13 4.43
C TRP A 176 -2.03 9.09 5.43
N TYR A 177 -1.35 9.52 6.48
CA TYR A 177 -0.91 8.62 7.54
C TYR A 177 -1.39 9.08 8.90
N THR A 178 -1.80 8.14 9.74
CA THR A 178 -1.75 8.32 11.19
C THR A 178 -0.42 7.78 11.70
N ILE A 179 0.28 8.53 12.54
CA ILE A 179 1.47 8.09 13.28
C ILE A 179 1.08 7.80 14.73
N HIS A 180 1.51 6.65 15.23
CA HIS A 180 1.08 6.14 16.54
C HIS A 180 2.20 6.26 17.55
N PRO A 181 1.99 6.86 18.73
CA PRO A 181 3.00 6.85 19.79
C PRO A 181 3.17 5.44 20.34
N SER A 182 4.35 5.14 20.89
CA SER A 182 4.56 3.93 21.68
C SER A 182 4.52 4.28 23.16
N LEU A 183 3.65 3.61 23.90
CA LEU A 183 3.60 3.65 25.35
C LEU A 183 4.83 2.93 25.90
N SER A 184 5.68 3.67 26.61
CA SER A 184 6.72 3.07 27.43
C SER A 184 6.06 2.23 28.55
N ALA A 185 6.69 1.11 28.93
CA ALA A 185 6.15 0.12 29.86
C ALA A 185 5.80 0.66 31.27
N GLY A 186 6.04 1.94 31.58
CA GLY A 186 5.81 2.56 32.88
C GLY A 186 4.51 3.37 33.05
N SER A 187 3.72 3.61 32.00
CA SER A 187 2.48 4.42 32.08
C SER A 187 1.19 3.61 32.17
N ALA A 188 1.28 2.29 32.34
CA ALA A 188 0.14 1.37 32.33
C ALA A 188 -0.44 1.17 33.74
N GLU A 189 -1.19 2.15 34.26
CA GLU A 189 -1.98 2.00 35.50
C GLU A 189 -3.41 1.46 35.30
N SER A 190 -3.77 0.97 34.10
CA SER A 190 -5.10 0.40 33.84
C SER A 190 -5.03 -1.10 33.55
N ALA A 191 -5.67 -1.90 34.40
CA ALA A 191 -5.52 -3.35 34.56
C ALA A 191 -6.14 -4.27 33.47
N ASP A 192 -6.46 -3.76 32.26
CA ASP A 192 -7.09 -4.55 31.19
C ASP A 192 -6.17 -4.86 29.99
N LEU A 193 -4.85 -4.80 30.21
CA LEU A 193 -3.82 -4.69 29.18
C LEU A 193 -3.07 -6.00 28.87
N ALA A 194 -3.74 -7.15 28.95
CA ALA A 194 -3.14 -8.44 28.55
C ALA A 194 -2.86 -8.54 27.02
N GLU A 195 -3.39 -7.62 26.21
CA GLU A 195 -3.20 -7.56 24.74
C GLU A 195 -2.13 -6.55 24.28
N THR A 196 -1.60 -5.69 25.15
CA THR A 196 -0.62 -4.65 24.77
C THR A 196 0.81 -5.10 25.01
N GLN A 197 1.19 -6.26 24.46
CA GLN A 197 2.58 -6.72 24.46
C GLN A 197 3.53 -5.80 23.65
N THR A 198 3.00 -4.78 22.99
CA THR A 198 3.67 -4.03 21.93
C THR A 198 3.87 -2.56 22.20
N GLY A 199 3.36 -2.04 23.32
CA GLY A 199 3.38 -0.60 23.62
C GLY A 199 2.49 0.24 22.69
N PHE A 200 1.80 -0.34 21.70
CA PHE A 200 0.90 0.40 20.82
C PHE A 200 -0.57 0.12 21.17
N VAL A 201 -1.39 1.15 21.11
CA VAL A 201 -2.85 1.05 21.30
C VAL A 201 -3.52 1.03 19.92
N PRO A 202 -4.43 0.07 19.63
CA PRO A 202 -5.21 0.08 18.40
C PRO A 202 -6.01 1.39 18.25
N LEU A 203 -5.97 2.00 17.06
CA LEU A 203 -6.63 3.29 16.84
C LEU A 203 -8.12 3.26 17.18
N GLU A 204 -8.79 2.15 16.90
CA GLU A 204 -10.22 2.00 17.17
C GLU A 204 -10.53 2.13 18.66
N LYS A 205 -9.63 1.71 19.56
CA LYS A 205 -9.84 1.87 21.01
C LYS A 205 -9.76 3.35 21.41
N GLU A 206 -8.76 4.07 20.89
CA GLU A 206 -8.56 5.50 21.17
C GLU A 206 -9.64 6.36 20.50
N ALA A 207 -9.79 6.25 19.18
CA ALA A 207 -10.60 7.16 18.37
C ALA A 207 -12.10 6.96 18.56
N ILE A 208 -12.59 5.73 18.82
CA ILE A 208 -14.02 5.52 19.14
C ILE A 208 -14.36 6.15 20.48
N SER A 209 -13.50 6.02 21.50
CA SER A 209 -13.73 6.63 22.82
C SER A 209 -13.86 8.16 22.76
N GLN A 210 -13.19 8.77 21.77
CA GLN A 210 -13.20 10.21 21.53
C GLN A 210 -14.27 10.65 20.51
N GLY A 211 -15.09 9.72 20.00
CA GLY A 211 -16.12 10.00 19.00
C GLY A 211 -15.58 10.43 17.63
N ARG A 212 -14.34 10.02 17.29
CA ARG A 212 -13.64 10.42 16.04
C ARG A 212 -13.69 9.35 14.95
N LEU A 213 -14.11 8.13 15.26
CA LEU A 213 -14.10 7.01 14.32
C LEU A 213 -15.50 6.43 14.13
N VAL A 214 -15.91 6.29 12.87
CA VAL A 214 -17.15 5.63 12.45
C VAL A 214 -16.80 4.43 11.58
N GLU A 215 -17.56 3.35 11.73
CA GLU A 215 -17.40 2.12 10.95
C GLU A 215 -18.60 1.92 10.01
N LEU A 216 -18.35 1.78 8.71
CA LEU A 216 -19.39 1.50 7.72
C LEU A 216 -19.23 0.07 7.16
N PRO A 217 -20.04 -0.90 7.61
CA PRO A 217 -19.95 -2.27 7.13
C PRO A 217 -20.49 -2.42 5.71
N ILE A 218 -19.79 -3.21 4.90
CA ILE A 218 -20.18 -3.54 3.53
C ILE A 218 -20.77 -4.95 3.52
N LEU A 219 -21.86 -5.15 2.78
CA LEU A 219 -22.42 -6.49 2.63
C LEU A 219 -21.44 -7.35 1.79
N PRO A 220 -20.93 -8.50 2.27
CA PRO A 220 -19.89 -9.25 1.57
C PRO A 220 -20.26 -9.67 0.14
N SER A 221 -21.55 -9.97 -0.10
CA SER A 221 -22.06 -10.32 -1.43
C SER A 221 -22.02 -9.17 -2.44
N MET A 222 -21.83 -7.93 -1.98
CA MET A 222 -21.83 -6.75 -2.84
C MET A 222 -20.44 -6.35 -3.33
N LYS A 223 -19.35 -6.98 -2.84
CA LYS A 223 -17.97 -6.59 -3.20
C LYS A 223 -17.74 -6.53 -4.71
N THR A 224 -18.17 -7.57 -5.44
CA THR A 224 -18.00 -7.63 -6.91
C THR A 224 -18.81 -6.55 -7.63
N SER A 225 -20.06 -6.31 -7.22
CA SER A 225 -20.89 -5.23 -7.79
C SER A 225 -20.30 -3.85 -7.52
N LEU A 226 -19.81 -3.63 -6.30
CA LEU A 226 -19.18 -2.38 -5.89
C LEU A 226 -17.88 -2.13 -6.66
N LEU A 227 -17.06 -3.15 -6.90
CA LEU A 227 -15.87 -3.03 -7.74
C LEU A 227 -16.22 -2.66 -9.19
N ALA A 228 -17.29 -3.23 -9.75
CA ALA A 228 -17.77 -2.88 -11.09
C ALA A 228 -18.31 -1.44 -11.15
N GLU A 229 -19.07 -1.01 -10.13
CA GLU A 229 -19.52 0.39 -10.00
C GLU A 229 -18.33 1.35 -9.85
N LEU A 230 -17.33 1.01 -9.05
CA LEU A 230 -16.12 1.82 -8.89
C LEU A 230 -15.35 1.95 -10.21
N ALA A 231 -15.20 0.85 -10.95
CA ALA A 231 -14.53 0.85 -12.24
C ALA A 231 -15.25 1.74 -13.26
N SER A 232 -16.60 1.76 -13.27
CA SER A 232 -17.35 2.68 -14.14
C SER A 232 -17.19 4.16 -13.77
N HIS A 233 -16.73 4.45 -12.56
CA HIS A 233 -16.35 5.79 -12.08
C HIS A 233 -14.83 6.05 -12.16
N GLY A 234 -14.08 5.19 -12.86
CA GLY A 234 -12.64 5.34 -13.06
C GLY A 234 -11.76 4.93 -11.88
N ILE A 235 -12.32 4.19 -10.90
CA ILE A 235 -11.58 3.64 -9.76
C ILE A 235 -11.37 2.13 -9.96
N ASP A 236 -10.19 1.78 -10.43
CA ASP A 236 -9.71 0.40 -10.63
C ASP A 236 -8.26 0.20 -10.16
N GLN A 237 -7.75 -1.03 -10.28
CA GLN A 237 -6.38 -1.40 -9.91
C GLN A 237 -5.31 -0.50 -10.59
N ARG A 238 -5.50 -0.11 -11.85
CA ARG A 238 -4.53 0.70 -12.60
C ARG A 238 -4.57 2.16 -12.15
N SER A 239 -5.74 2.67 -11.80
CA SER A 239 -5.92 4.02 -11.28
C SER A 239 -5.36 4.17 -9.86
N VAL A 240 -5.50 3.15 -9.00
CA VAL A 240 -5.08 3.15 -7.59
C VAL A 240 -3.60 2.79 -7.42
N SER A 241 -3.08 1.95 -8.31
CA SER A 241 -1.66 1.55 -8.34
C SER A 241 -1.12 1.78 -9.75
N PRO A 242 -0.79 3.03 -10.11
CA PRO A 242 -0.24 3.33 -11.42
C PRO A 242 1.16 2.73 -11.61
N GLY A 243 1.56 2.58 -12.88
CA GLY A 243 2.87 2.06 -13.25
C GLY A 243 2.93 0.54 -13.37
N LEU A 244 4.15 0.02 -13.54
CA LEU A 244 4.38 -1.40 -13.84
C LEU A 244 3.97 -2.32 -12.69
N ALA A 245 4.19 -1.91 -11.44
CA ALA A 245 3.83 -2.72 -10.28
C ALA A 245 2.33 -3.02 -10.24
N GLY A 246 1.48 -2.00 -10.38
CA GLY A 246 0.04 -2.22 -10.40
C GLY A 246 -0.47 -2.84 -11.70
N LEU A 247 0.20 -2.65 -12.84
CA LEU A 247 -0.08 -3.41 -14.06
C LEU A 247 0.18 -4.91 -13.83
N CYS A 248 1.31 -5.28 -13.23
CA CYS A 248 1.61 -6.67 -12.91
C CYS A 248 0.58 -7.26 -11.93
N GLN A 249 0.18 -6.51 -10.90
CA GLN A 249 -0.89 -6.94 -9.98
C GLN A 249 -2.22 -7.16 -10.73
N HIS A 250 -2.59 -6.25 -11.63
CA HIS A 250 -3.78 -6.41 -12.46
C HIS A 250 -3.70 -7.67 -13.34
N LEU A 251 -2.58 -7.88 -14.05
CA LEU A 251 -2.38 -9.06 -14.88
C LEU A 251 -2.41 -10.35 -14.07
N ASN A 252 -1.82 -10.36 -12.87
CA ASN A 252 -1.90 -11.50 -11.96
C ASN A 252 -3.36 -11.81 -11.58
N SER A 253 -4.18 -10.79 -11.30
CA SER A 253 -5.61 -11.01 -11.00
C SER A 253 -6.40 -11.61 -12.16
N LEU A 254 -5.95 -11.42 -13.41
CA LEU A 254 -6.55 -12.07 -14.58
C LEU A 254 -6.10 -13.53 -14.73
N LEU A 255 -4.96 -13.90 -14.16
CA LEU A 255 -4.40 -15.25 -14.21
C LEU A 255 -4.88 -16.13 -13.04
N GLU A 256 -5.25 -15.51 -11.92
CA GLU A 256 -5.83 -16.20 -10.79
C GLU A 256 -7.24 -16.71 -11.16
N PRO A 257 -7.51 -18.03 -11.08
CA PRO A 257 -8.84 -18.54 -11.33
C PRO A 257 -9.80 -17.99 -10.27
N GLU A 258 -10.95 -17.47 -10.69
CA GLU A 258 -12.04 -17.15 -9.76
C GLU A 258 -12.24 -18.36 -8.85
N SER A 259 -12.13 -18.17 -7.54
CA SER A 259 -12.33 -19.23 -6.55
C SER A 259 -13.78 -19.71 -6.62
N ARG A 260 -14.07 -20.64 -7.53
CA ARG A 260 -15.38 -21.27 -7.67
C ARG A 260 -15.59 -22.20 -6.50
N SER A 261 -16.40 -21.76 -5.54
CA SER A 261 -17.13 -22.67 -4.67
C SER A 261 -18.18 -23.42 -5.51
N GLY A 262 -17.78 -24.52 -6.14
CA GLY A 262 -18.68 -25.38 -6.90
C GLY A 262 -17.97 -26.09 -8.05
N GLY A 263 -17.86 -27.41 -7.94
CA GLY A 263 -17.19 -28.25 -8.93
C GLY A 263 -17.76 -28.08 -10.34
N GLY A 264 -16.91 -27.63 -11.27
CA GLY A 264 -17.20 -27.53 -12.69
C GLY A 264 -15.89 -27.35 -13.45
N ALA A 265 -15.68 -28.18 -14.47
CA ALA A 265 -14.45 -28.31 -15.23
C ALA A 265 -13.80 -26.98 -15.65
N ALA A 266 -12.47 -26.92 -15.56
CA ALA A 266 -11.65 -25.81 -16.01
C ALA A 266 -11.88 -25.59 -17.52
N GLN A 267 -12.59 -24.53 -17.88
CA GLN A 267 -12.54 -23.96 -19.22
C GLN A 267 -11.30 -23.07 -19.28
N GLY A 268 -10.47 -23.29 -20.30
CA GLY A 268 -9.21 -22.58 -20.48
C GLY A 268 -9.41 -21.07 -20.49
N LEU A 269 -8.48 -20.35 -19.85
CA LEU A 269 -8.36 -18.90 -19.94
C LEU A 269 -8.09 -18.50 -21.40
N GLU A 270 -9.13 -18.10 -22.13
CA GLU A 270 -8.92 -17.24 -23.29
C GLU A 270 -8.58 -15.85 -22.77
N LEU A 271 -7.28 -15.54 -22.71
CA LEU A 271 -6.84 -14.15 -22.68
C LEU A 271 -7.53 -13.44 -23.85
N PRO A 272 -8.14 -12.26 -23.66
CA PRO A 272 -8.55 -11.41 -24.77
C PRO A 272 -7.27 -11.03 -25.52
N LEU A 273 -6.85 -11.88 -26.46
CA LEU A 273 -5.91 -11.52 -27.49
C LEU A 273 -6.45 -10.22 -28.06
N MET A 274 -5.64 -9.17 -27.96
CA MET A 274 -5.79 -7.93 -28.71
C MET A 274 -5.89 -8.28 -30.20
N LYS A 275 -7.09 -8.70 -30.63
CA LYS A 275 -7.47 -8.82 -32.02
C LYS A 275 -7.92 -7.43 -32.40
N ASN A 276 -7.01 -6.75 -33.09
CA ASN A 276 -7.10 -5.41 -33.66
C ASN A 276 -6.78 -4.29 -32.67
N GLU A 277 -5.52 -3.82 -32.70
CA GLU A 277 -5.20 -2.37 -32.78
C GLU A 277 -3.68 -2.06 -32.81
N MET A 278 -2.78 -3.03 -32.67
CA MET A 278 -1.31 -2.79 -32.76
C MET A 278 -0.58 -3.54 -33.87
N MET A 279 -1.18 -3.64 -35.07
CA MET A 279 -0.42 -3.97 -36.29
C MET A 279 -0.07 -2.67 -37.05
N GLY A 280 0.84 -1.90 -36.47
CA GLY A 280 1.70 -1.04 -37.26
C GLY A 280 2.61 -1.95 -38.09
N GLN A 281 2.54 -1.81 -39.40
CA GLN A 281 3.31 -2.58 -40.38
C GLN A 281 4.80 -2.43 -40.07
N ASP A 282 5.48 -3.51 -39.66
CA ASP A 282 6.92 -3.78 -39.95
C ASP A 282 7.53 -4.99 -39.20
N THR A 283 6.84 -5.63 -38.25
CA THR A 283 7.45 -6.72 -37.46
C THR A 283 7.40 -8.11 -38.11
N ALA A 284 6.62 -8.31 -39.17
CA ALA A 284 6.52 -9.61 -39.86
C ALA A 284 7.81 -9.99 -40.64
N ALA A 285 8.63 -9.00 -41.04
CA ALA A 285 9.84 -9.24 -41.81
C ALA A 285 11.03 -9.75 -40.96
N ALA A 286 11.01 -9.52 -39.64
CA ALA A 286 12.11 -9.89 -38.75
C ALA A 286 12.10 -11.39 -38.37
N PHE A 287 10.90 -11.99 -38.23
CA PHE A 287 10.78 -13.40 -37.84
C PHE A 287 11.08 -14.40 -38.97
N SER A 288 10.91 -14.01 -40.23
CA SER A 288 11.20 -14.88 -41.39
C SER A 288 12.71 -15.03 -41.68
N ARG A 289 13.56 -14.12 -41.18
CA ARG A 289 15.03 -14.17 -41.41
C ARG A 289 15.78 -15.03 -40.39
N LEU A 290 15.16 -15.40 -39.27
CA LEU A 290 15.78 -16.21 -38.21
C LEU A 290 15.56 -17.73 -38.39
N SER A 291 14.60 -18.15 -39.23
CA SER A 291 14.32 -19.57 -39.49
C SER A 291 15.13 -20.17 -40.63
N SER A 292 15.74 -19.35 -41.49
CA SER A 292 16.49 -19.79 -42.69
C SER A 292 18.01 -19.91 -42.48
N ALA A 293 18.54 -19.55 -41.30
CA ALA A 293 19.98 -19.63 -40.99
C ALA A 293 20.40 -20.87 -40.18
N ARG A 294 19.53 -21.90 -40.04
CA ARG A 294 19.81 -23.08 -39.20
C ARG A 294 20.03 -24.41 -39.95
N GLN A 295 20.19 -24.38 -41.27
CA GLN A 295 20.45 -25.59 -42.07
C GLN A 295 21.57 -25.39 -43.08
N THR A 296 22.79 -25.08 -42.65
CA THR A 296 24.03 -25.41 -43.37
C THR A 296 25.22 -25.25 -42.44
N ALA A 297 25.75 -26.35 -41.89
CA ALA A 297 27.18 -26.56 -41.60
C ALA A 297 27.36 -27.86 -40.80
N SER A 298 27.41 -28.98 -41.52
CA SER A 298 28.12 -30.18 -41.09
C SER A 298 29.43 -30.23 -41.88
N SER A 299 30.57 -30.09 -41.20
CA SER A 299 31.79 -30.89 -41.39
C SER A 299 33.08 -30.18 -40.96
N SER A 300 33.91 -30.97 -40.28
CA SER A 300 35.38 -30.95 -40.24
C SER A 300 36.13 -30.14 -39.16
N ALA A 301 37.03 -30.90 -38.55
CA ALA A 301 38.38 -30.58 -38.09
C ALA A 301 38.62 -29.98 -36.69
N ALA A 302 39.44 -30.75 -35.96
CA ALA A 302 40.08 -30.46 -34.68
C ALA A 302 40.96 -29.19 -34.72
N TYR A 303 41.15 -28.54 -33.55
CA TYR A 303 42.46 -28.33 -32.92
C TYR A 303 42.30 -27.67 -31.54
N ARG A 304 43.27 -27.98 -30.66
CA ARG A 304 43.42 -27.56 -29.26
C ARG A 304 43.54 -26.03 -29.11
N HIS A 305 43.01 -25.48 -28.00
CA HIS A 305 43.75 -24.67 -27.02
C HIS A 305 42.82 -24.20 -25.87
N GLU A 306 43.15 -24.59 -24.64
CA GLU A 306 42.85 -23.79 -23.43
C GLU A 306 43.80 -22.57 -23.39
N PRO A 307 43.42 -21.40 -22.83
CA PRO A 307 43.32 -21.24 -21.35
C PRO A 307 42.30 -20.21 -20.78
N GLN A 308 41.99 -20.43 -19.49
CA GLN A 308 41.71 -19.46 -18.40
C GLN A 308 40.58 -18.43 -18.51
N GLY A 309 39.59 -18.56 -17.60
CA GLY A 309 38.62 -17.49 -17.31
C GLY A 309 37.32 -17.95 -16.64
N GLY A 310 37.41 -18.72 -15.54
CA GLY A 310 36.23 -19.27 -14.85
C GLY A 310 35.52 -18.25 -13.95
N LEU A 311 34.54 -17.52 -14.48
CA LEU A 311 33.49 -16.88 -13.68
C LEU A 311 32.51 -17.97 -13.21
N ARG A 312 32.55 -18.29 -11.91
CA ARG A 312 31.55 -19.16 -11.25
C ARG A 312 30.17 -18.50 -11.36
N GLN A 313 29.30 -19.08 -12.19
CA GLN A 313 27.88 -18.78 -12.20
C GLN A 313 27.27 -19.21 -10.85
N TYR A 314 26.91 -18.23 -10.00
CA TYR A 314 26.04 -18.48 -8.85
C TYR A 314 24.63 -18.79 -9.34
N ARG A 315 24.29 -20.07 -9.38
CA ARG A 315 22.93 -20.56 -9.57
C ARG A 315 22.17 -20.40 -8.25
N LYS A 316 21.63 -19.21 -7.96
CA LYS A 316 20.69 -19.02 -6.84
C LYS A 316 19.38 -19.71 -7.20
N ARG A 317 19.06 -20.80 -6.49
CA ARG A 317 17.71 -21.36 -6.42
C ARG A 317 16.88 -20.36 -5.61
N TYR A 318 15.82 -19.82 -6.20
CA TYR A 318 14.79 -19.08 -5.47
C TYR A 318 14.11 -20.06 -4.51
N SER A 319 14.19 -19.80 -3.21
CA SER A 319 13.32 -20.44 -2.21
C SER A 319 11.97 -19.73 -2.25
N SER A 320 10.92 -20.51 -2.06
CA SER A 320 9.51 -20.22 -2.32
C SER A 320 8.82 -19.33 -1.28
N ASP A 321 9.55 -18.61 -0.44
CA ASP A 321 8.96 -18.00 0.77
C ASP A 321 8.94 -16.46 0.69
N PHE A 322 8.27 -15.93 -0.35
CA PHE A 322 7.93 -14.52 -0.44
C PHE A 322 6.41 -14.35 -0.57
N ASP A 323 5.71 -14.54 0.55
CA ASP A 323 4.33 -14.09 0.69
C ASP A 323 4.33 -12.63 1.17
N PHE A 324 3.86 -11.73 0.31
CA PHE A 324 3.52 -10.36 0.65
C PHE A 324 2.07 -10.32 1.11
N ASP A 325 1.87 -10.14 2.42
CA ASP A 325 0.56 -10.05 3.08
C ASP A 325 0.13 -8.59 3.32
#